data_AF-A0A928M7K9-F1
#
_entry.id   AF-A0A928M7K9-F1
#
_cell.length_a   1.000
_cell.length_b   1.000
_cell.length_c   1.000
_cell.angle_alpha   90.00
_cell.angle_beta   90.00
_cell.angle_gamma   90.00
#
_symmetry.space_group_name_H-M   'P 1'
#
loop_
_entity.id
_entity.type
_entity.pdbx_description
1 polymer ?
#
loop_
_entity_poly.entity_id
_entity_poly.type
_entity_poly.pdbx_seq_one_letter_code
_entity_poly.pdbx_strand_id
1 'polypeptide(L)'
;MKKELNENSVRVIKISKEALFEFIYEKFIDDEELFFDIDLLDVTSTFDINFERGEFICCVSKAEDADGKILKLPEEIDLQQLMVNIPDTTSTMFADSRYKEFTKEELIEISKKAKNS
;
A
#
# COMPACT_ATOMS: atom_id res chain seq x y z
N MET A 1 11.33 -10.64 -27.02
CA MET A 1 11.81 -9.77 -28.13
C MET A 1 11.01 -8.48 -28.11
N LYS A 2 11.67 -7.32 -27.92
CA LYS A 2 10.99 -6.02 -28.00
C LYS A 2 10.72 -5.70 -29.48
N LYS A 3 9.51 -5.24 -29.81
CA LYS A 3 9.14 -4.86 -31.18
C LYS A 3 9.43 -3.38 -31.41
N GLU A 4 10.09 -3.05 -32.50
CA GLU A 4 10.33 -1.66 -32.91
C GLU A 4 9.03 -0.97 -33.36
N LEU A 5 8.93 0.34 -33.11
CA LEU A 5 7.91 1.21 -33.70
C LEU A 5 8.50 1.86 -34.95
N ASN A 6 7.70 2.04 -36.00
CA ASN A 6 8.08 2.92 -37.10
C ASN A 6 7.75 4.38 -36.79
N GLU A 7 8.32 5.29 -37.58
CA GLU A 7 8.24 6.76 -37.43
C GLU A 7 6.82 7.34 -37.44
N ASN A 8 5.86 6.66 -38.08
CA ASN A 8 4.48 7.12 -38.21
C ASN A 8 3.51 6.43 -37.23
N SER A 9 4.01 5.54 -36.37
CA SER A 9 3.17 4.76 -35.45
C SER A 9 3.17 5.35 -34.05
N VAL A 10 2.01 5.28 -33.39
CA VAL A 10 1.85 5.58 -31.95
C VAL A 10 1.23 4.36 -31.27
N ARG A 11 1.88 3.84 -30.22
CA ARG A 11 1.27 2.81 -29.35
C ARG A 11 0.59 3.53 -28.20
N VAL A 12 -0.72 3.34 -28.09
CA VAL A 12 -1.55 3.98 -27.06
C VAL A 12 -2.06 2.90 -26.11
N ILE A 13 -1.94 3.16 -24.82
CA ILE A 13 -2.60 2.39 -23.76
C ILE A 13 -3.62 3.33 -23.11
N LYS A 14 -4.88 2.90 -23.09
CA LYS A 14 -5.96 3.56 -22.35
C LYS A 14 -6.58 2.51 -21.43
N ILE A 15 -6.60 2.77 -20.13
CA ILE A 15 -7.20 1.91 -19.11
C ILE A 15 -8.37 2.62 -18.42
N SER A 16 -9.29 1.86 -17.82
CA SER A 16 -10.40 2.40 -17.02
C SER A 16 -9.94 2.72 -15.60
N LYS A 17 -10.84 3.27 -14.78
CA LYS A 17 -10.59 3.55 -13.37
C LYS A 17 -10.26 2.25 -12.62
N GLU A 18 -11.03 1.20 -12.85
CA GLU A 18 -10.88 -0.11 -12.22
C GLU A 18 -9.52 -0.72 -12.57
N ALA A 19 -9.17 -0.76 -13.86
CA ALA A 19 -7.89 -1.27 -14.33
C ALA A 19 -6.69 -0.43 -13.85
N LEU A 20 -6.87 0.88 -13.60
CA LEU A 20 -5.83 1.72 -12.99
C LEU A 20 -5.56 1.30 -11.54
N PHE A 21 -6.60 1.01 -10.76
CA PHE A 21 -6.44 0.55 -9.38
C PHE A 21 -5.91 -0.88 -9.30
N GLU A 22 -6.35 -1.78 -10.18
CA GLU A 22 -5.75 -3.12 -10.31
C GLU A 22 -4.26 -3.02 -10.66
N PHE A 23 -3.89 -2.12 -11.58
CA PHE A 23 -2.50 -1.88 -11.89
C PHE A 23 -1.69 -1.39 -10.68
N ILE A 24 -2.24 -0.47 -9.88
CA ILE A 24 -1.61 -0.04 -8.63
C ILE A 24 -1.41 -1.23 -7.69
N TYR A 25 -2.45 -2.05 -7.53
CA TYR A 25 -2.41 -3.23 -6.67
C TYR A 25 -1.30 -4.22 -7.09
N GLU A 26 -1.27 -4.61 -8.37
CA GLU A 26 -0.25 -5.51 -8.90
C GLU A 26 1.16 -4.92 -8.75
N LYS A 27 1.31 -3.62 -9.02
CA LYS A 27 2.61 -2.95 -8.87
C LYS A 27 3.09 -2.81 -7.45
N PHE A 28 2.19 -2.60 -6.49
CA PHE A 28 2.59 -2.59 -5.09
C PHE A 28 3.05 -3.96 -4.60
N ILE A 29 2.45 -5.05 -5.09
CA ILE A 29 2.90 -6.41 -4.76
C ILE A 29 4.24 -6.72 -5.44
N ASP A 30 4.40 -6.37 -6.72
CA ASP A 30 5.63 -6.63 -7.48
C ASP A 30 6.85 -5.91 -6.86
N ASP A 31 6.67 -4.66 -6.41
CA ASP A 31 7.75 -3.78 -5.97
C ASP A 31 7.74 -3.54 -4.44
N GLU A 32 7.08 -4.41 -3.67
CA GLU A 32 6.87 -4.21 -2.23
C GLU A 32 8.17 -4.09 -1.42
N GLU A 33 9.13 -4.98 -1.70
CA GLU A 33 10.47 -4.99 -1.10
C GLU A 33 11.18 -3.65 -1.31
N LEU A 34 11.04 -3.06 -2.51
CA LEU A 34 11.62 -1.76 -2.86
C LEU A 34 10.90 -0.60 -2.14
N PHE A 35 9.58 -0.67 -2.01
CA PHE A 35 8.82 0.45 -1.42
C PHE A 35 8.95 0.54 0.08
N PHE A 36 9.12 -0.60 0.77
CA PHE A 36 9.25 -0.63 2.22
C PHE A 36 10.68 -0.84 2.71
N ASP A 37 11.65 -1.09 1.82
CA ASP A 37 13.06 -1.34 2.16
C ASP A 37 13.24 -2.51 3.15
N ILE A 38 12.50 -3.60 2.94
CA ILE A 38 12.45 -4.78 3.82
C ILE A 38 12.45 -6.10 3.04
N ASP A 39 12.95 -7.17 3.67
CA ASP A 39 12.83 -8.54 3.14
C ASP A 39 11.39 -9.06 3.33
N LEU A 40 10.74 -9.46 2.23
CA LEU A 40 9.37 -9.97 2.24
C LEU A 40 9.23 -11.32 2.94
N LEU A 41 10.32 -12.06 3.17
CA LEU A 41 10.30 -13.31 3.92
C LEU A 41 10.04 -13.10 5.42
N ASP A 42 10.33 -11.90 5.94
CA ASP A 42 10.22 -11.58 7.37
C ASP A 42 8.91 -10.85 7.72
N VAL A 43 8.08 -10.52 6.74
CA VAL A 43 6.89 -9.68 6.92
C VAL A 43 5.61 -10.27 6.35
N THR A 44 4.51 -9.71 6.82
CA THR A 44 3.18 -9.91 6.28
C THR A 44 2.60 -8.56 5.93
N SER A 45 1.96 -8.52 4.77
CA SER A 45 1.38 -7.32 4.19
C SER A 45 -0.14 -7.36 4.29
N THR A 46 -0.71 -6.23 4.68
CA THR A 46 -2.15 -6.01 4.68
C THR A 46 -2.42 -4.70 3.96
N PHE A 47 -3.34 -4.71 3.02
CA PHE A 47 -3.67 -3.54 2.22
C PHE A 47 -5.18 -3.40 2.07
N ASP A 48 -5.61 -2.21 1.69
CA ASP A 48 -6.98 -1.93 1.32
C ASP A 48 -7.04 -0.75 0.35
N ILE A 49 -8.17 -0.59 -0.32
CA ILE A 49 -8.39 0.42 -1.33
C ILE A 49 -9.77 1.03 -1.19
N ASN A 50 -9.85 2.35 -1.31
CA ASN A 50 -11.11 3.06 -1.41
C ASN A 50 -11.30 3.56 -2.85
N PHE A 51 -12.09 2.84 -3.65
CA PHE A 51 -12.35 3.19 -5.05
C PHE A 51 -13.10 4.53 -5.20
N GLU A 52 -13.94 4.90 -4.24
CA GLU A 52 -14.74 6.13 -4.33
C GLU A 52 -13.85 7.36 -4.13
N ARG A 53 -13.02 7.36 -3.08
CA ARG A 53 -12.10 8.45 -2.72
C ARG A 53 -10.79 8.40 -3.51
N GLY A 54 -10.46 7.25 -4.09
CA GLY A 54 -9.22 7.01 -4.83
C GLY A 54 -8.00 6.90 -3.94
N GLU A 55 -8.16 6.25 -2.79
CA GLU A 55 -7.11 6.06 -1.80
C GLU A 55 -6.67 4.60 -1.76
N PHE A 56 -5.40 4.38 -1.43
CA PHE A 56 -4.80 3.06 -1.25
C PHE A 56 -3.92 3.10 -0.01
N ILE A 57 -3.95 2.02 0.77
CA ILE A 57 -3.07 1.84 1.92
C ILE A 57 -2.48 0.43 1.88
N CYS A 58 -1.19 0.34 2.15
CA CYS A 58 -0.50 -0.93 2.39
C CYS A 58 0.31 -0.80 3.68
N CYS A 59 0.23 -1.83 4.52
CA CYS A 59 0.89 -1.92 5.80
C CYS A 59 1.69 -3.22 5.82
N VAL A 60 2.98 -3.10 6.11
CA VAL A 60 3.86 -4.24 6.35
C VAL A 60 4.12 -4.36 7.84
N SER A 61 4.11 -5.58 8.35
CA SER A 61 4.45 -5.86 9.75
C SER A 61 5.14 -7.21 9.85
N LYS A 62 5.93 -7.40 10.90
CA LYS A 62 6.70 -8.64 11.08
C LYS A 62 5.78 -9.87 11.09
N ALA A 63 6.14 -10.90 10.30
CA ALA A 63 5.33 -12.11 10.12
C ALA A 63 5.38 -13.05 11.33
N GLU A 64 6.54 -13.17 11.98
CA GLU A 64 6.76 -14.06 13.11
C GLU A 64 7.53 -13.37 14.24
N ASP A 65 7.24 -13.73 15.48
CA ASP A 65 8.07 -13.32 16.61
C ASP A 65 9.35 -14.17 16.73
N ALA A 66 10.15 -13.88 17.75
CA ALA A 66 11.42 -14.57 17.98
C ALA A 66 11.27 -16.08 18.28
N ASP A 67 10.07 -16.52 18.67
CA ASP A 67 9.75 -17.92 18.97
C ASP A 67 9.11 -18.64 17.76
N GLY A 68 9.03 -17.99 16.60
CA GLY A 68 8.45 -18.53 15.37
C GLY A 68 6.91 -18.54 15.39
N LYS A 69 6.28 -17.76 16.27
CA LYS A 69 4.82 -17.64 16.29
C LYS A 69 4.39 -16.59 15.28
N ILE A 70 3.45 -16.98 14.42
CA ILE A 70 2.83 -16.07 13.45
C ILE A 70 2.17 -14.90 14.17
N LEU A 71 2.61 -13.69 13.83
CA LEU A 71 2.05 -12.43 14.26
C LEU A 71 0.98 -12.00 13.25
N LYS A 72 -0.21 -11.68 13.78
CA LYS A 72 -1.28 -11.09 12.97
C LYS A 72 -1.33 -9.59 13.20
N LEU A 73 -1.84 -8.87 12.20
CA LEU A 73 -2.32 -7.52 12.40
C LEU A 73 -3.54 -7.58 13.35
N PRO A 74 -3.60 -6.74 14.41
CA PRO A 74 -4.77 -6.67 15.28
C PRO A 74 -6.06 -6.39 14.49
N GLU A 75 -7.14 -7.08 14.83
CA GLU A 75 -8.44 -6.94 14.15
C GLU A 75 -9.07 -5.56 14.37
N GLU A 76 -8.63 -4.84 15.39
CA GLU A 76 -9.06 -3.48 15.71
C GLU A 76 -8.46 -2.41 14.78
N ILE A 77 -7.50 -2.77 13.93
CA ILE A 77 -6.95 -1.88 12.91
C ILE A 77 -7.86 -1.91 11.68
N ASP A 78 -8.53 -0.78 11.42
CA ASP A 78 -9.43 -0.59 10.28
C ASP A 78 -8.74 0.26 9.22
N LEU A 79 -8.30 -0.38 8.14
CA LEU A 79 -7.58 0.28 7.04
C LEU A 79 -8.41 1.38 6.34
N GLN A 80 -9.73 1.27 6.29
CA GLN A 80 -10.60 2.31 5.74
C GLN A 80 -10.64 3.55 6.63
N GLN A 81 -10.64 3.36 7.96
CA GLN A 81 -10.54 4.49 8.90
C GLN A 81 -9.14 5.09 8.92
N LEU A 82 -8.09 4.27 8.81
CA LEU A 82 -6.72 4.78 8.69
C LEU A 82 -6.60 5.72 7.50
N MET A 83 -7.05 5.33 6.31
CA MET A 83 -7.02 6.19 5.11
C MET A 83 -7.73 7.54 5.30
N VAL A 84 -8.75 7.61 6.16
CA VAL A 84 -9.44 8.87 6.48
C VAL A 84 -8.65 9.74 7.46
N ASN A 85 -7.96 9.11 8.42
CA ASN A 85 -7.45 9.78 9.60
C ASN A 85 -5.93 10.03 9.58
N ILE A 86 -5.18 9.39 8.68
CA ILE A 86 -3.76 9.65 8.47
C ILE A 86 -3.56 10.55 7.25
N PRO A 87 -2.65 11.56 7.32
CA PRO A 87 -2.24 12.27 6.11
C PRO A 87 -1.41 11.34 5.23
N ASP A 88 -1.37 11.63 3.93
CA ASP A 88 -0.48 10.96 2.97
C ASP A 88 0.93 10.81 3.55
N THR A 89 1.48 9.60 3.46
CA THR A 89 2.84 9.32 3.93
C THR A 89 3.88 9.87 2.96
N THR A 90 3.53 10.02 1.68
CA THR A 90 4.41 10.50 0.63
C THR A 90 3.64 11.18 -0.50
N SER A 91 4.31 12.07 -1.23
CA SER A 91 3.82 12.62 -2.50
C SER A 91 4.28 11.81 -3.73
N THR A 92 5.22 10.87 -3.53
CA THR A 92 5.76 10.02 -4.59
C THR A 92 6.42 8.76 -4.02
N MET A 93 6.26 7.61 -4.70
CA MET A 93 6.90 6.35 -4.29
C MET A 93 8.42 6.33 -4.53
N PHE A 94 8.96 7.33 -5.25
CA PHE A 94 10.40 7.45 -5.52
C PHE A 94 11.16 8.27 -4.47
N ALA A 95 10.48 8.76 -3.43
CA ALA A 95 11.11 9.47 -2.33
C ALA A 95 11.68 8.48 -1.31
N ASP A 96 12.80 8.83 -0.68
CA ASP A 96 13.37 8.04 0.42
C ASP A 96 12.48 8.04 1.68
N SER A 97 11.65 9.07 1.85
CA SER A 97 10.70 9.21 2.97
C SER A 97 9.28 8.79 2.58
N ARG A 98 9.14 7.60 1.96
CA ARG A 98 7.87 7.16 1.35
C ARG A 98 6.85 6.56 2.32
N TYR A 99 7.33 6.01 3.44
CA TYR A 99 6.49 5.42 4.49
C TYR A 99 6.71 6.13 5.83
N LYS A 100 5.80 5.88 6.77
CA LYS A 100 5.91 6.31 8.17
C LYS A 100 5.74 5.10 9.06
N GLU A 101 6.53 5.03 10.12
CA GLU A 101 6.39 4.00 11.15
C GLU A 101 5.29 4.40 12.13
N PHE A 102 4.45 3.43 12.49
CA PHE A 102 3.44 3.54 13.53
C PHE A 102 3.50 2.29 14.40
N THR A 103 3.20 2.44 15.68
CA THR A 103 2.94 1.28 16.54
C THR A 103 1.56 0.70 16.26
N LYS A 104 1.35 -0.58 16.62
CA LYS A 104 0.04 -1.22 16.52
C LYS A 104 -0.99 -0.46 17.36
N GLU A 105 -0.61 -0.01 18.56
CA GLU A 105 -1.46 0.76 19.46
C GLU A 105 -1.86 2.11 18.85
N GLU A 106 -0.95 2.82 18.19
CA GLU A 106 -1.26 4.07 17.49
C GLU A 106 -2.29 3.85 16.39
N LEU A 107 -2.11 2.83 15.56
CA LEU A 107 -3.05 2.52 14.48
C LEU A 107 -4.42 2.09 15.02
N ILE A 108 -4.47 1.36 16.13
CA ILE A 108 -5.73 1.01 16.81
C ILE A 108 -6.45 2.28 17.29
N GLU A 109 -5.74 3.21 17.93
CA GLU A 109 -6.34 4.44 18.43
C GLU A 109 -6.77 5.37 17.28
N ILE A 110 -6.05 5.40 16.16
CA ILE A 110 -6.45 6.13 14.95
C ILE A 110 -7.69 5.50 14.31
N SER A 111 -7.78 4.17 14.28
CA SER A 111 -8.92 3.43 13.71
C SER A 111 -10.22 3.70 14.47
N LYS A 112 -10.14 3.97 15.79
CA LYS A 112 -11.30 4.30 16.64
C LYS A 112 -11.80 5.74 16.48
N LYS A 113 -11.02 6.64 15.88
CA LYS A 113 -11.44 8.04 15.69
C LYS A 113 -12.52 8.10 14.63
N ALA A 114 -13.76 8.32 15.06
CA ALA A 114 -14.83 8.71 14.14
C ALA A 114 -14.44 10.03 13.47
N LYS A 115 -14.73 10.13 12.17
CA LYS A 115 -14.50 11.33 11.36
C LYS A 115 -15.17 12.53 12.05
N ASN A 116 -14.39 13.39 12.69
CA ASN A 116 -14.89 14.69 13.13
C ASN A 116 -15.12 15.50 11.85
N SER A 117 -16.41 15.65 11.52
CA SER A 117 -16.96 16.38 10.39
C SER A 117 -16.35 17.76 10.17
#